data_AF-C5KWZ7-F1
#
_entry.id   AF-C5KWZ7-F1
#
_cell.length_a   1.000
_cell.length_b   1.000
_cell.length_c   1.000
_cell.angle_alpha   90.00
_cell.angle_beta   90.00
_cell.angle_gamma   90.00
#
_symmetry.space_group_name_H-M   'P 1'
#
loop_
_entity.id
_entity.type
_entity.pdbx_description
1 polymer ?
#
loop_
_entity_poly.entity_id
_entity_poly.type
_entity_poly.pdbx_seq_one_letter_code
_entity_poly.pdbx_strand_id
1 'polypeptide(L)'
;MGNVNMRVYLIPPNEESSEDEDEGFGPRPMLASTDALGGVKPHGGIDYGKALRPGEGEAMASYVAEGQRIPRRGEVGMSTDEIEKMESVGYVMSGSRHRRMNAVRIRKENQIYSAEEKRALALYKFEEKANREAQITQVSIPTLLSSTFMDMLKKQKEQLEKGGGLVEPTESKFTSKGEESKFM
;
A
#
# COMPACT_ATOMS: atom_id res chain seq x y z
N MET A 1 -51.09 -28.88 37.54
CA MET A 1 -49.85 -28.37 38.17
C MET A 1 -48.73 -28.53 37.15
N GLY A 2 -48.48 -27.48 36.37
CA GLY A 2 -47.52 -27.53 35.25
C GLY A 2 -46.12 -27.13 35.73
N ASN A 3 -45.16 -28.03 35.59
CA ASN A 3 -43.77 -27.79 35.95
C ASN A 3 -43.15 -26.79 34.98
N VAL A 4 -42.74 -25.64 35.49
CA VAL A 4 -42.02 -24.60 34.74
C VAL A 4 -40.56 -25.03 34.65
N ASN A 5 -40.12 -25.41 33.45
CA ASN A 5 -38.72 -25.73 33.16
C ASN A 5 -37.87 -24.45 33.27
N MET A 6 -37.13 -24.30 34.37
CA MET A 6 -36.19 -23.20 34.57
C MET A 6 -34.92 -23.51 33.75
N ARG A 7 -34.78 -22.93 32.56
CA ARG A 7 -33.53 -22.98 31.78
C ARG A 7 -32.53 -22.01 32.41
N VAL A 8 -31.55 -22.57 33.11
CA VAL A 8 -30.35 -21.85 33.57
C VAL A 8 -29.47 -21.57 32.35
N TYR A 9 -29.31 -20.30 31.98
CA TYR A 9 -28.35 -19.90 30.95
C TYR A 9 -26.99 -19.64 31.63
N LEU A 10 -26.00 -20.49 31.36
CA LEU A 10 -24.60 -20.17 31.67
C LEU A 10 -24.15 -19.11 30.66
N ILE A 11 -23.84 -17.92 31.16
CA ILE A 11 -23.20 -16.84 30.41
C ILE A 11 -21.73 -17.24 30.26
N PRO A 12 -21.17 -17.36 29.04
CA PRO A 12 -19.74 -17.59 28.87
C PRO A 12 -18.95 -16.36 29.36
N PRO A 13 -17.74 -16.54 29.94
CA PRO A 13 -16.95 -15.42 30.45
C PRO A 13 -16.54 -14.51 29.29
N ASN A 14 -16.61 -13.19 29.53
CA ASN A 14 -16.07 -12.16 28.64
C ASN A 14 -14.59 -12.44 28.38
N GLU A 15 -14.23 -12.68 27.12
CA GLU A 15 -12.85 -12.52 26.66
C GLU A 15 -12.57 -11.01 26.66
N GLU A 16 -11.92 -10.53 27.72
CA GLU A 16 -11.25 -9.23 27.70
C GLU A 16 -10.13 -9.29 26.65
N SER A 17 -10.36 -8.67 25.50
CA SER A 17 -9.28 -8.30 24.60
C SER A 17 -8.49 -7.19 25.27
N SER A 18 -7.34 -7.53 25.84
CA SER A 18 -6.31 -6.57 26.19
C SER A 18 -5.76 -5.94 24.91
N GLU A 19 -6.37 -4.85 24.47
CA GLU A 19 -5.78 -3.92 23.50
C GLU A 19 -4.74 -3.07 24.25
N ASP A 20 -3.58 -3.66 24.53
CA ASP A 20 -2.38 -2.89 24.87
C ASP A 20 -1.80 -2.34 23.56
N GLU A 21 -2.45 -1.32 22.99
CA GLU A 21 -1.84 -0.48 21.97
C GLU A 21 -0.86 0.48 22.65
N ASP A 22 0.36 0.00 22.92
CA ASP A 22 1.52 0.86 23.10
C ASP A 22 1.74 1.62 21.77
N GLU A 23 1.09 2.78 21.67
CA GLU A 23 1.13 3.66 20.52
C GLU A 23 2.52 4.32 20.44
N GLY A 24 3.49 3.54 19.95
CA GLY A 24 4.87 3.96 19.74
C GLY A 24 4.93 5.23 18.89
N PHE A 25 5.30 6.34 19.53
CA PHE A 25 5.49 7.65 18.92
C PHE A 25 6.76 7.62 18.04
N GLY A 26 6.59 7.37 16.74
CA GLY A 26 7.66 7.37 15.76
C GLY A 26 7.08 7.39 14.34
N PRO A 27 7.87 7.79 13.32
CA PRO A 27 7.40 7.76 11.93
C PRO A 27 7.07 6.31 11.55
N ARG A 28 5.77 6.01 11.47
CA ARG A 28 5.30 4.68 11.09
C ARG A 28 5.58 4.48 9.60
N PRO A 29 6.25 3.39 9.18
CA PRO A 29 6.29 3.04 7.78
C PRO A 29 4.85 2.92 7.27
N MET A 30 4.59 3.37 6.04
CA MET A 30 3.25 3.34 5.45
C MET A 30 2.84 1.88 5.26
N LEU A 31 2.25 1.27 6.29
CA LEU A 31 1.56 0.01 6.18
C LEU A 31 0.43 0.27 5.19
N ALA A 32 0.56 -0.28 3.99
CA ALA A 32 -0.49 -0.26 3.00
C ALA A 32 -1.74 -0.80 3.68
N SER A 33 -2.68 0.09 3.96
CA SER A 33 -3.91 -0.27 4.64
C SER A 33 -4.56 -1.41 3.87
N THR A 34 -5.12 -2.38 4.59
CA THR A 34 -5.76 -3.58 4.04
C THR A 34 -6.83 -3.24 2.99
N ASP A 35 -7.44 -2.06 3.11
CA ASP A 35 -8.34 -1.48 2.13
C ASP A 35 -7.66 -0.95 0.85
N ALA A 36 -6.44 -0.39 0.97
CA ALA A 36 -5.68 0.15 -0.17
C ALA A 36 -5.10 -0.93 -1.08
N LEU A 37 -5.01 -2.19 -0.63
CA LEU A 37 -4.60 -3.36 -1.42
C LEU A 37 -5.79 -4.21 -1.91
N GLY A 38 -7.02 -3.72 -1.78
CA GLY A 38 -8.20 -4.39 -2.32
C GLY A 38 -8.70 -5.58 -1.47
N GLY A 39 -8.52 -5.55 -0.15
CA GLY A 39 -9.02 -6.60 0.74
C GLY A 39 -8.02 -7.73 1.02
N VAL A 40 -6.73 -7.46 0.86
CA VAL A 40 -5.66 -8.36 1.33
C VAL A 40 -5.58 -8.24 2.84
N LYS A 41 -5.93 -9.32 3.55
CA LYS A 41 -5.77 -9.37 5.02
C LYS A 41 -4.29 -9.49 5.39
N PRO A 42 -3.88 -8.93 6.53
CA PRO A 42 -2.48 -8.91 6.94
C PRO A 42 -1.87 -10.30 7.19
N HIS A 43 -2.69 -11.36 7.29
CA HIS A 43 -2.24 -12.73 7.54
C HIS A 43 -2.86 -13.82 6.64
N GLY A 44 -3.51 -13.48 5.52
CA GLY A 44 -4.02 -14.55 4.66
C GLY A 44 -4.96 -14.11 3.56
N GLY A 45 -4.56 -14.43 2.33
CA GLY A 45 -5.43 -14.51 1.17
C GLY A 45 -6.09 -13.21 0.73
N ILE A 46 -6.53 -13.20 -0.52
CA ILE A 46 -7.46 -12.19 -1.03
C ILE A 46 -8.85 -12.62 -0.61
N ASP A 47 -9.61 -11.71 0.02
CA ASP A 47 -11.01 -11.97 0.35
C ASP A 47 -11.87 -11.94 -0.91
N TYR A 48 -12.01 -13.09 -1.56
CA TYR A 48 -12.93 -13.27 -2.69
C TYR A 48 -14.41 -13.32 -2.27
N GLY A 49 -14.77 -12.94 -1.04
CA GLY A 49 -16.14 -12.87 -0.52
C GLY A 49 -16.77 -14.19 -0.06
N LYS A 50 -17.96 -14.12 0.56
CA LYS A 50 -18.57 -15.24 1.33
C LYS A 50 -19.22 -16.37 0.51
N ALA A 51 -19.38 -16.21 -0.80
CA ALA A 51 -20.08 -17.20 -1.64
C ALA A 51 -19.18 -18.33 -2.17
N LEU A 52 -17.86 -18.20 -2.00
CA LEU A 52 -16.87 -19.22 -2.36
C LEU A 52 -16.51 -20.06 -1.14
N ARG A 53 -16.17 -21.34 -1.36
CA ARG A 53 -15.63 -22.17 -0.29
C ARG A 53 -14.20 -21.72 0.06
N PRO A 54 -13.71 -21.99 1.27
CA PRO A 54 -12.31 -21.74 1.62
C PRO A 54 -11.36 -22.39 0.59
N GLY A 55 -10.41 -21.62 0.06
CA GLY A 55 -9.46 -22.06 -0.98
C GLY A 55 -10.00 -22.14 -2.42
N GLU A 56 -11.33 -22.07 -2.62
CA GLU A 56 -11.93 -22.12 -3.97
C GLU A 56 -11.60 -20.85 -4.77
N GLY A 57 -11.68 -19.68 -4.13
CA GLY A 57 -11.37 -18.40 -4.79
C GLY A 57 -9.92 -18.28 -5.21
N GLU A 58 -8.99 -18.74 -4.37
CA GLU A 58 -7.55 -18.72 -4.67
C GLU A 58 -7.21 -19.63 -5.86
N ALA A 59 -7.75 -20.85 -5.87
CA ALA A 59 -7.56 -21.77 -6.99
C ALA A 59 -8.16 -21.26 -8.29
N MET A 60 -9.29 -20.54 -8.27
CA MET A 60 -9.85 -19.95 -9.48
C MET A 60 -9.07 -18.71 -9.94
N ALA A 61 -8.54 -17.92 -8.99
CA ALA A 61 -7.75 -16.74 -9.28
C ALA A 61 -6.43 -17.07 -9.97
N SER A 62 -5.80 -18.22 -9.67
CA SER A 62 -4.59 -18.63 -10.39
C SER A 62 -4.84 -18.82 -11.89
N TYR A 63 -5.97 -19.44 -12.27
CA TYR A 63 -6.34 -19.56 -13.68
C TYR A 63 -6.58 -18.20 -14.33
N VAL A 64 -7.22 -17.27 -13.63
CA VAL A 64 -7.46 -15.90 -14.13
C VAL A 64 -6.15 -15.13 -14.30
N ALA A 65 -5.21 -15.27 -13.35
CA ALA A 65 -3.89 -14.66 -13.44
C ALA A 65 -3.07 -15.22 -14.62
N GLU A 66 -3.25 -16.50 -14.94
CA GLU A 66 -2.69 -17.15 -16.14
C GLU A 66 -3.45 -16.79 -17.43
N GLY A 67 -4.52 -15.99 -17.35
CA GLY A 67 -5.36 -15.63 -18.49
C GLY A 67 -6.19 -16.79 -19.02
N GLN A 68 -6.27 -17.90 -18.28
CA GLN A 68 -7.00 -19.10 -18.66
C GLN A 68 -8.45 -19.03 -18.20
N ARG A 69 -9.30 -19.76 -18.93
CA ARG A 69 -10.70 -19.96 -18.56
C ARG A 69 -10.79 -20.80 -17.28
N ILE A 70 -11.64 -20.38 -16.34
CA ILE A 70 -11.91 -21.14 -15.11
C ILE A 70 -12.55 -22.50 -15.48
N PRO A 71 -11.96 -23.65 -15.09
CA PRO A 71 -12.48 -24.97 -15.43
C PRO A 71 -13.86 -25.27 -14.79
N ARG A 72 -14.79 -25.86 -15.56
CA ARG A 72 -16.07 -26.38 -15.03
C ARG A 72 -15.88 -27.75 -14.35
N ARG A 73 -16.90 -28.18 -13.60
CA ARG A 73 -16.94 -29.53 -13.01
C ARG A 73 -16.89 -30.60 -14.12
N GLY A 74 -15.79 -31.35 -14.19
CA GLY A 74 -15.51 -32.34 -15.23
C GLY A 74 -14.50 -31.89 -16.28
N GLU A 75 -14.08 -30.62 -16.25
CA GLU A 75 -12.98 -30.08 -17.07
C GLU A 75 -11.64 -30.08 -16.31
N VAL A 76 -11.66 -30.40 -15.02
CA VAL A 76 -10.46 -30.46 -14.17
C VAL A 76 -9.53 -31.55 -14.70
N GLY A 77 -8.35 -31.14 -15.19
CA GLY A 77 -7.35 -32.04 -15.78
C GLY A 77 -7.32 -32.04 -17.31
N MET A 78 -8.20 -31.30 -17.98
CA MET A 78 -8.09 -31.00 -19.42
C MET A 78 -7.54 -29.59 -19.63
N SER A 79 -6.82 -29.40 -20.74
CA SER A 79 -6.32 -28.08 -21.13
C SER A 79 -7.46 -27.20 -21.65
N THR A 80 -7.33 -25.87 -21.52
CA THR A 80 -8.32 -24.92 -22.04
C THR A 80 -8.58 -25.11 -23.54
N ASP A 81 -7.52 -25.30 -24.33
CA ASP A 81 -7.60 -25.50 -25.78
C ASP A 81 -8.38 -26.76 -26.16
N GLU A 82 -8.21 -27.84 -25.40
CA GLU A 82 -8.92 -29.10 -25.63
C GLU A 82 -10.42 -28.94 -25.35
N ILE A 83 -10.76 -28.19 -24.30
CA ILE A 83 -12.15 -27.90 -23.95
C ILE A 83 -12.81 -27.04 -25.03
N GLU A 84 -12.14 -26.00 -25.52
CA GLU A 84 -12.65 -25.15 -26.60
C GLU A 84 -12.89 -25.94 -27.89
N LYS A 85 -11.97 -26.84 -28.25
CA LYS A 85 -12.15 -27.73 -29.40
C LYS A 85 -13.38 -28.63 -29.25
N MET A 86 -13.56 -29.26 -28.09
CA MET A 86 -14.72 -30.12 -27.84
C MET A 86 -16.03 -29.32 -27.93
N GLU A 87 -16.07 -28.12 -27.36
CA GLU A 87 -17.24 -27.23 -27.42
C GLU A 87 -17.54 -26.77 -28.85
N SER A 88 -16.51 -26.49 -29.66
CA SER A 88 -16.68 -26.09 -31.05
C SER A 88 -17.32 -27.20 -31.91
N VAL A 89 -17.03 -28.47 -31.60
CA VAL A 89 -17.61 -29.65 -32.26
C VAL A 89 -19.02 -29.96 -31.73
N GLY A 90 -19.48 -29.28 -30.67
CA GLY A 90 -20.82 -29.43 -30.11
C GLY A 90 -20.91 -30.40 -28.93
N TYR A 91 -19.78 -30.87 -28.40
CA TYR A 91 -19.78 -31.59 -27.13
C TYR A 91 -20.09 -30.61 -26.00
N VAL A 92 -21.11 -30.95 -25.21
CA VAL A 92 -21.56 -30.14 -24.08
C VAL A 92 -21.35 -30.93 -22.81
N MET A 93 -20.54 -30.39 -21.89
CA MET A 93 -20.27 -31.02 -20.60
C MET A 93 -21.54 -31.16 -19.75
N SER A 94 -21.61 -32.22 -18.94
CA SER A 94 -22.74 -32.49 -18.04
C SER A 94 -23.03 -31.28 -17.15
N GLY A 95 -24.26 -30.77 -17.22
CA GLY A 95 -24.70 -29.61 -16.44
C GLY A 95 -24.66 -28.26 -17.16
N SER A 96 -24.02 -28.14 -18.32
CA SER A 96 -24.02 -26.88 -19.11
C SER A 96 -25.41 -26.47 -19.61
N ARG A 97 -26.40 -27.36 -19.64
CA ARG A 97 -27.80 -27.02 -19.98
C ARG A 97 -28.65 -26.56 -18.78
N HIS A 98 -28.11 -26.61 -17.55
CA HIS A 98 -28.86 -26.27 -16.34
C HIS A 98 -28.78 -24.78 -16.02
N ARG A 99 -29.84 -24.04 -16.33
CA ARG A 99 -29.93 -22.57 -16.14
C ARG A 99 -29.56 -22.10 -14.72
N ARG A 100 -30.14 -22.71 -13.69
CA ARG A 100 -29.91 -22.30 -12.28
C ARG A 100 -28.46 -22.52 -11.85
N MET A 101 -27.88 -23.65 -12.23
CA MET A 101 -26.49 -23.97 -11.89
C MET A 101 -25.50 -23.07 -12.64
N ASN A 102 -25.75 -22.81 -13.92
CA ASN A 102 -24.95 -21.87 -14.72
C ASN A 102 -24.97 -20.47 -14.12
N ALA A 103 -26.13 -19.99 -13.64
CA ALA A 103 -26.22 -18.69 -13.00
C ALA A 103 -25.40 -18.60 -11.70
N VAL A 104 -25.39 -19.66 -10.89
CA VAL A 104 -24.56 -19.74 -9.68
C VAL A 104 -23.07 -19.75 -10.05
N ARG A 105 -22.70 -20.52 -11.08
CA ARG A 105 -21.33 -20.57 -11.60
C ARG A 105 -20.88 -19.18 -12.05
N ILE A 106 -21.63 -18.53 -12.94
CA ILE A 106 -21.30 -17.20 -13.47
C ILE A 106 -21.17 -16.18 -12.32
N ARG A 107 -22.04 -16.26 -11.30
CA ARG A 107 -21.93 -15.39 -10.12
C ARG A 107 -20.60 -15.57 -9.39
N LYS A 108 -20.19 -16.82 -9.17
CA LYS A 108 -18.90 -17.15 -8.52
C LYS A 108 -17.72 -16.64 -9.34
N GLU A 109 -17.72 -16.88 -10.64
CA GLU A 109 -16.68 -16.41 -11.56
C GLU A 109 -16.59 -14.88 -11.55
N ASN A 110 -17.73 -14.17 -11.68
CA ASN A 110 -17.78 -12.70 -11.64
C ASN A 110 -17.27 -12.12 -10.32
N GLN A 111 -17.44 -12.84 -9.22
CA GLN A 111 -16.93 -12.42 -7.91
C GLN A 111 -15.40 -12.42 -7.87
N ILE A 112 -14.76 -13.37 -8.57
CA ILE A 112 -13.31 -13.45 -8.69
C ILE A 112 -12.81 -12.37 -9.64
N TYR A 113 -13.44 -12.21 -10.81
CA TYR A 113 -13.08 -11.15 -11.75
C TYR A 113 -13.18 -9.76 -11.09
N SER A 114 -14.27 -9.49 -10.38
CA SER A 114 -14.45 -8.20 -9.69
C SER A 114 -13.41 -7.96 -8.59
N ALA A 115 -13.03 -9.01 -7.87
CA ALA A 115 -12.01 -8.92 -6.83
C ALA A 115 -10.61 -8.70 -7.42
N GLU A 116 -10.25 -9.43 -8.48
CA GLU A 116 -8.95 -9.30 -9.13
C GLU A 116 -8.83 -7.97 -9.87
N GLU A 117 -9.89 -7.49 -10.54
CA GLU A 117 -9.93 -6.16 -11.14
C GLU A 117 -9.75 -5.06 -10.09
N LYS A 118 -10.45 -5.16 -8.96
CA LYS A 118 -10.30 -4.19 -7.86
C LYS A 118 -8.88 -4.20 -7.31
N ARG A 119 -8.26 -5.37 -7.18
CA ARG A 119 -6.87 -5.53 -6.73
C ARG A 119 -5.89 -4.94 -7.73
N ALA A 120 -6.03 -5.25 -9.01
CA ALA A 120 -5.18 -4.72 -10.08
C ALA A 120 -5.25 -3.19 -10.13
N LEU A 121 -6.46 -2.62 -10.01
CA LEU A 121 -6.66 -1.17 -9.93
C LEU A 121 -6.06 -0.56 -8.66
N ALA A 122 -6.12 -1.25 -7.54
CA ALA A 122 -5.56 -0.80 -6.27
C ALA A 122 -4.03 -0.77 -6.32
N LEU A 123 -3.40 -1.82 -6.85
CA LEU A 123 -1.96 -1.89 -7.10
C LEU A 123 -1.50 -0.77 -8.03
N TYR A 124 -2.22 -0.56 -9.14
CA TYR A 124 -1.92 0.54 -10.08
C TYR A 124 -1.97 1.92 -9.40
N LYS A 125 -3.00 2.19 -8.59
CA LYS A 125 -3.11 3.45 -7.84
C LYS A 125 -2.01 3.61 -6.80
N PHE A 126 -1.62 2.52 -6.15
CA PHE A 126 -0.53 2.51 -5.18
C PHE A 126 0.81 2.83 -5.86
N GLU A 127 1.10 2.21 -7.00
CA GLU A 127 2.29 2.50 -7.80
C GLU A 127 2.31 3.95 -8.30
N GLU A 128 1.18 4.46 -8.80
CA GLU A 128 1.07 5.85 -9.25
C GLU A 128 1.32 6.83 -8.09
N LYS A 129 0.74 6.56 -6.91
CA LYS A 129 0.96 7.36 -5.71
C LYS A 129 2.42 7.30 -5.25
N ALA A 130 3.03 6.11 -5.20
CA ALA A 130 4.42 5.93 -4.81
C ALA A 130 5.38 6.65 -5.77
N ASN A 131 5.13 6.57 -7.08
CA ASN A 131 5.93 7.29 -8.09
C ASN A 131 5.76 8.81 -7.97
N ARG A 132 4.55 9.30 -7.70
CA ARG A 132 4.29 10.73 -7.45
C ARG A 132 5.02 11.21 -6.19
N GLU A 133 4.94 10.46 -5.10
CA GLU A 133 5.63 10.78 -3.85
C GLU A 133 7.16 10.73 -4.00
N ALA A 134 7.69 9.74 -4.74
CA ALA A 134 9.11 9.64 -5.05
C ALA A 134 9.59 10.83 -5.90
N GLN A 135 8.83 11.22 -6.93
CA GLN A 135 9.15 12.39 -7.75
C GLN A 135 9.12 13.68 -6.94
N ILE A 136 8.10 13.88 -6.10
CA ILE A 136 8.02 15.04 -5.20
C ILE A 136 9.22 15.06 -4.25
N THR A 137 9.56 13.93 -3.63
CA THR A 137 10.70 13.82 -2.70
C THR A 137 12.03 14.09 -3.41
N GLN A 138 12.24 13.50 -4.59
CA GLN A 138 13.46 13.65 -5.38
C GLN A 138 13.64 15.06 -5.93
N VAL A 139 12.57 15.72 -6.37
CA VAL A 139 12.67 17.08 -6.91
C VAL A 139 12.74 18.09 -5.77
N SER A 140 11.86 18.01 -4.77
CA SER A 140 11.70 19.08 -3.77
C SER A 140 12.87 19.23 -2.81
N ILE A 141 13.44 18.14 -2.28
CA ILE A 141 14.46 18.23 -1.22
C ILE A 141 15.78 18.81 -1.77
N PRO A 142 16.38 18.29 -2.85
CA PRO A 142 17.65 18.82 -3.34
C PRO A 142 17.49 20.15 -4.07
N THR A 143 16.36 20.44 -4.75
CA THR A 143 16.19 21.75 -5.41
C THR A 143 15.93 22.88 -4.42
N LEU A 144 15.11 22.68 -3.38
CA LEU A 144 14.89 23.71 -2.36
C LEU A 144 16.14 23.94 -1.52
N LEU A 145 16.87 22.88 -1.16
CA LEU A 145 18.14 23.02 -0.44
C LEU A 145 19.21 23.71 -1.31
N SER A 146 19.31 23.33 -2.59
CA SER A 146 20.24 23.93 -3.56
C SER A 146 19.90 25.39 -3.84
N SER A 147 18.63 25.72 -4.12
CA SER A 147 18.23 27.08 -4.46
C SER A 147 18.37 28.02 -3.28
N THR A 148 17.93 27.61 -2.08
CA THR A 148 18.06 28.43 -0.86
C THR A 148 19.51 28.59 -0.43
N PHE A 149 20.34 27.56 -0.61
CA PHE A 149 21.77 27.63 -0.32
C PHE A 149 22.53 28.52 -1.32
N MET A 150 22.26 28.37 -2.62
CA MET A 150 22.85 29.22 -3.65
C MET A 150 22.44 30.69 -3.51
N ASP A 151 21.20 30.96 -3.10
CA ASP A 151 20.73 32.32 -2.81
C ASP A 151 21.39 32.90 -1.55
N MET A 152 21.61 32.08 -0.51
CA MET A 152 22.41 32.48 0.67
C MET A 152 23.87 32.78 0.31
N LEU A 153 24.51 31.95 -0.50
CA LEU A 153 25.88 32.18 -0.96
C LEU A 153 26.01 33.44 -1.81
N LYS A 154 25.06 33.68 -2.73
CA LYS A 154 25.01 34.92 -3.50
C LYS A 154 24.86 36.14 -2.59
N LYS A 155 23.99 36.07 -1.58
CA LYS A 155 23.78 37.16 -0.62
C LYS A 155 25.03 37.44 0.23
N GLN A 156 25.76 36.41 0.65
CA GLN A 156 27.06 36.60 1.33
C GLN A 156 28.10 37.23 0.40
N LYS A 157 28.18 36.79 -0.86
CA LYS A 157 29.09 37.36 -1.84
C LYS A 157 28.77 38.83 -2.14
N GLU A 158 27.48 39.17 -2.28
CA GLU A 158 27.03 40.54 -2.51
C GLU A 158 27.27 41.45 -1.28
N GLN A 159 27.19 40.90 -0.07
CA GLN A 159 27.59 41.61 1.16
C GLN A 159 29.11 41.85 1.23
N LEU A 160 29.92 40.89 0.78
CA LEU A 160 31.37 41.06 0.66
C LEU A 160 31.73 42.10 -0.41
N GLU A 161 31.04 42.11 -1.55
CA GLU A 161 31.25 43.11 -2.61
C GLU A 161 30.78 44.51 -2.20
N LYS A 162 29.68 44.63 -1.43
CA LYS A 162 29.21 45.92 -0.87
C LYS A 162 30.02 46.39 0.34
N GLY A 163 30.69 45.49 1.06
CA GLY A 163 31.62 45.80 2.14
C GLY A 163 33.05 46.10 1.69
N GLY A 164 33.41 45.73 0.45
CA GLY A 164 34.73 45.93 -0.15
C GLY A 164 34.87 47.25 -0.90
N GLY A 165 34.56 48.37 -0.26
CA GLY A 165 35.03 49.68 -0.71
C GLY A 165 36.54 49.79 -0.43
N LEU A 166 37.32 50.05 -1.47
CA LEU A 166 38.78 50.22 -1.48
C LEU A 166 39.26 51.11 -0.30
N VAL A 167 39.87 50.52 0.73
CA VAL A 167 40.61 51.27 1.76
C VAL A 167 42.09 51.16 1.40
N GLU A 168 42.67 52.27 0.95
CA GLU A 168 44.12 52.39 0.76
C GLU A 168 44.86 52.10 2.08
N PRO A 169 46.05 51.45 2.02
CA PRO A 169 46.82 51.18 3.23
C PRO A 169 47.50 52.47 3.71
N THR A 170 46.81 53.27 4.52
CA THR A 170 47.48 54.33 5.28
C THR A 170 48.21 53.71 6.45
N GLU A 171 49.53 53.70 6.38
CA GLU A 171 50.43 53.38 7.50
C GLU A 171 50.16 54.33 8.68
N SER A 172 49.40 53.88 9.68
CA SER A 172 49.29 54.59 10.96
C SER A 172 50.05 53.83 12.03
N LYS A 173 51.17 54.43 12.44
CA LYS A 173 52.14 54.02 13.46
C LYS A 173 51.49 53.39 14.71
N PHE A 174 51.95 52.19 15.04
CA PHE A 174 51.69 51.53 16.31
C PHE A 174 52.46 52.26 17.42
N THR A 175 51.77 53.11 18.19
CA THR A 175 52.33 53.65 19.44
C THR A 175 51.86 52.77 20.60
N SER A 176 52.69 51.80 21.01
CA SER A 176 52.50 51.11 22.28
C SER A 176 52.91 52.05 23.42
N LYS A 177 51.94 52.59 24.15
CA LYS A 177 52.20 53.05 25.52
C LYS A 177 51.81 51.91 26.44
N GLY A 178 52.82 51.26 27.00
CA GLY A 178 52.63 50.34 28.11
C GLY A 178 52.14 51.10 29.33
N GLU A 179 51.13 50.53 29.98
CA GLU A 179 50.86 50.78 31.40
C GLU A 179 51.31 49.53 32.14
N GLU A 180 52.52 49.63 32.70
CA GLU A 180 52.94 48.81 33.81
C GLU A 180 52.26 49.28 35.10
N SER A 181 52.19 48.35 36.05
CA SER A 181 51.91 48.53 37.48
C SER A 181 50.42 48.46 37.86
N LYS A 182 50.02 47.72 38.90
CA LYS A 182 50.75 47.21 40.06
C LYS A 182 49.95 46.11 40.75
N PHE A 183 50.67 45.09 41.19
CA PHE A 183 50.29 44.15 42.25
C PHE A 183 49.59 44.83 43.44
N MET A 184 48.51 44.20 43.91
CA MET A 184 48.22 43.85 45.30
C MET A 184 47.26 42.66 45.31
#